data_AF-G0MCX3-F1
#
_entry.id   AF-G0MCX3-F1
#
_cell.length_a   1.000
_cell.length_b   1.000
_cell.length_c   1.000
_cell.angle_alpha   90.00
_cell.angle_beta   90.00
_cell.angle_gamma   90.00
#
_symmetry.space_group_name_H-M   'P 1'
#
loop_
_entity.id
_entity.type
_entity.pdbx_description
1 polymer ?
#
loop_
_entity_poly.entity_id
_entity_poly.type
_entity_poly.pdbx_seq_one_letter_code
_entity_poly.pdbx_strand_id
1 'polypeptide(L)'
;MPEDYLTNYYTTVYPTVCLPDPRYLASKEGLTFWCRIIALSSLPIQILTTYCILKKTPESMKPVKSSLLNLNIWCILTGFLLAFVLTPYSFIPFYAGFCTGLATLIGVPMGIQLYLNFELTIVFLISITILFENRSSLITCNIFAIQKSWKRKFWVAYNIFISLAVLAPVFLNPPDQKISKLAILKTEVFYWAKDGTFICAMDYYLIKYGLRRAVRTKE
;
A
#
# COMPACT_ATOMS: atom_id res chain seq x y z
N MET A 1 1.13 -6.70 -33.26
CA MET A 1 2.54 -6.37 -33.58
C MET A 1 3.37 -5.84 -32.38
N PRO A 2 2.82 -5.11 -31.38
CA PRO A 2 3.60 -4.73 -30.19
C PRO A 2 3.77 -5.83 -29.13
N GLU A 3 2.85 -6.80 -29.04
CA GLU A 3 2.91 -7.89 -28.06
C GLU A 3 4.05 -8.87 -28.31
N ASP A 4 4.31 -9.18 -29.58
CA ASP A 4 5.39 -10.09 -29.98
C ASP A 4 6.76 -9.51 -29.59
N TYR A 5 6.94 -8.19 -29.72
CA TYR A 5 8.19 -7.52 -29.37
C TYR A 5 8.48 -7.53 -27.86
N LEU A 6 7.49 -7.18 -27.03
CA LEU A 6 7.65 -7.14 -25.57
C LEU A 6 7.94 -8.54 -25.02
N THR A 7 7.20 -9.52 -25.52
CA THR A 7 7.37 -10.93 -25.15
C THR A 7 8.76 -11.43 -25.54
N ASN A 8 9.18 -11.15 -26.78
CA ASN A 8 10.51 -11.52 -27.26
C ASN A 8 11.63 -10.84 -26.45
N TYR A 9 11.45 -9.57 -26.06
CA TYR A 9 12.40 -8.87 -25.19
C TYR A 9 12.51 -9.54 -23.82
N TYR A 10 11.39 -9.91 -23.18
CA TYR A 10 11.38 -10.58 -21.88
C TYR A 10 12.00 -11.98 -21.90
N THR A 11 12.02 -12.64 -23.06
CA THR A 11 12.61 -13.98 -23.21
C THR A 11 14.08 -13.95 -23.60
N THR A 12 14.52 -12.97 -24.39
CA THR A 12 15.88 -12.96 -24.97
C THR A 12 16.83 -11.98 -24.30
N VAL A 13 16.42 -10.71 -24.16
CA VAL A 13 17.30 -9.60 -23.71
C VAL A 13 17.17 -9.35 -22.21
N TYR A 14 15.96 -9.49 -21.66
CA TYR A 14 15.72 -9.21 -20.25
C TYR A 14 16.56 -10.06 -19.29
N PRO A 15 16.73 -11.39 -19.47
CA PRO A 15 17.51 -12.21 -18.54
C PRO A 15 19.01 -11.88 -18.53
N THR A 16 19.53 -11.32 -19.63
CA THR A 16 20.95 -10.98 -19.75
C THR A 16 21.26 -9.58 -19.21
N VAL A 17 20.30 -8.65 -19.30
CA VAL A 17 20.42 -7.29 -18.76
C VAL A 17 19.99 -7.22 -17.30
N CYS A 18 18.95 -7.97 -16.92
CA CYS A 18 18.41 -8.06 -15.57
C CYS A 18 18.79 -9.43 -14.94
N LEU A 19 20.01 -9.55 -14.42
CA LEU A 19 20.43 -10.64 -13.53
C LEU A 19 19.79 -10.62 -12.12
N PRO A 20 18.94 -11.59 -11.75
CA PRO A 20 18.24 -11.58 -10.46
C PRO A 20 19.22 -11.44 -9.29
N ASP A 21 18.92 -10.52 -8.37
CA ASP A 21 19.73 -10.30 -7.18
C ASP A 21 19.72 -11.58 -6.32
N PRO A 22 20.89 -12.18 -6.02
CA PRO A 22 20.95 -13.44 -5.27
C PRO A 22 20.54 -13.29 -3.81
N ARG A 23 20.42 -12.06 -3.30
CA ARG A 23 20.08 -11.80 -1.90
C ARG A 23 18.62 -12.16 -1.63
N TYR A 24 18.39 -13.10 -0.71
CA TYR A 24 17.05 -13.52 -0.30
C TYR A 24 16.15 -12.36 0.17
N LEU A 25 16.72 -11.39 0.90
CA LEU A 25 15.96 -10.21 1.38
C LEU A 25 15.50 -9.28 0.25
N ALA A 26 16.17 -9.31 -0.91
CA ALA A 26 15.76 -8.58 -2.10
C ALA A 26 14.73 -9.37 -2.92
N SER A 27 14.54 -10.66 -2.63
CA SER A 27 13.61 -11.53 -3.34
C SER A 27 12.17 -11.33 -2.87
N LYS A 28 11.22 -11.66 -3.74
CA LYS A 28 9.79 -11.62 -3.40
C LYS A 28 9.47 -12.60 -2.27
N GLU A 29 10.05 -13.78 -2.30
CA GLU A 29 9.85 -14.82 -1.30
C GLU A 29 10.31 -14.34 0.07
N GLY A 30 11.46 -13.66 0.14
CA GLY A 30 11.98 -13.09 1.37
C GLY A 30 11.08 -12.03 1.97
N LEU A 31 10.64 -11.03 1.18
CA LEU A 31 9.75 -9.99 1.68
C LEU A 31 8.41 -10.58 2.17
N THR A 32 7.80 -11.49 1.39
CA THR A 32 6.53 -12.13 1.78
C THR A 32 6.69 -12.92 3.09
N PHE A 33 7.80 -13.65 3.23
CA PHE A 33 8.11 -14.42 4.43
C PHE A 33 8.19 -13.52 5.67
N TRP A 34 8.95 -12.42 5.58
CA TRP A 34 9.09 -11.48 6.69
C TRP A 34 7.79 -10.77 7.04
N CYS A 35 7.01 -10.33 6.05
CA CYS A 35 5.70 -9.73 6.29
C CYS A 35 4.78 -10.68 7.08
N ARG A 36 4.76 -11.97 6.72
CA ARG A 36 3.98 -12.99 7.43
C ARG A 36 4.48 -13.23 8.85
N ILE A 37 5.80 -13.31 9.05
CA ILE A 37 6.38 -13.44 10.40
C ILE A 37 6.02 -12.26 11.28
N ILE A 38 6.11 -11.03 10.76
CA ILE A 38 5.77 -9.82 11.51
C ILE A 38 4.28 -9.83 11.87
N ALA A 39 3.41 -10.18 10.93
CA ALA A 39 1.97 -10.27 11.20
C ALA A 39 1.65 -11.34 12.24
N LEU A 40 2.24 -12.54 12.13
CA LEU A 40 2.00 -13.65 13.08
C LEU A 40 2.56 -13.35 14.48
N SER A 41 3.73 -12.73 14.57
CA SER A 41 4.34 -12.37 15.86
C SER A 41 3.64 -11.19 16.55
N SER A 42 3.07 -10.25 15.77
CA SER A 42 2.30 -9.13 16.32
C SER A 42 0.86 -9.50 16.72
N LEU A 43 0.27 -10.52 16.11
CA LEU A 43 -1.09 -11.00 16.39
C LEU A 43 -1.35 -11.33 17.88
N PRO A 44 -0.51 -12.09 18.62
CA PRO A 44 -0.74 -12.34 20.05
C PRO A 44 -0.72 -11.06 20.89
N ILE A 45 0.16 -10.11 20.54
CA ILE A 45 0.25 -8.80 21.19
C ILE A 45 -1.04 -8.00 20.94
N GLN A 46 -1.56 -8.02 19.72
CA GLN A 46 -2.79 -7.31 19.35
C GLN A 46 -4.05 -7.95 19.97
N ILE A 47 -4.06 -9.28 20.16
CA ILE A 47 -5.12 -9.98 20.92
C ILE A 47 -5.07 -9.57 22.40
N LEU A 48 -3.87 -9.62 23.01
CA LEU A 48 -3.69 -9.16 24.40
C LEU A 48 -4.11 -7.70 24.56
N THR A 49 -3.75 -6.86 23.59
CA THR A 49 -4.16 -5.46 23.54
C THR A 49 -5.68 -5.34 23.50
N THR A 50 -6.36 -6.10 22.64
CA THR A 50 -7.83 -6.15 22.60
C THR A 50 -8.43 -6.52 23.96
N TYR A 51 -7.87 -7.54 24.61
CA TYR A 51 -8.30 -7.97 25.94
C TYR A 51 -8.14 -6.85 26.99
N CYS A 52 -6.97 -6.22 27.03
CA CYS A 52 -6.69 -5.10 27.94
C CYS A 52 -7.65 -3.92 27.69
N ILE A 53 -7.91 -3.57 26.43
CA ILE A 53 -8.85 -2.50 26.08
C ILE A 53 -10.26 -2.83 26.57
N LEU A 54 -10.73 -4.06 26.36
CA LEU A 54 -12.10 -4.43 26.75
C LEU A 54 -12.28 -4.57 28.25
N LYS A 55 -11.33 -5.21 28.95
CA LYS A 55 -11.48 -5.65 30.34
C LYS A 55 -10.70 -4.82 31.37
N LYS A 56 -9.63 -4.12 30.98
CA LYS A 56 -8.75 -3.37 31.89
C LYS A 56 -8.78 -1.86 31.71
N THR A 57 -9.55 -1.32 30.77
CA THR A 57 -9.70 0.14 30.60
C THR A 57 -10.40 0.77 31.81
N PRO A 58 -9.77 1.73 32.51
CA PRO A 58 -10.36 2.37 33.70
C PRO A 58 -11.53 3.28 33.34
N GLU A 59 -12.38 3.58 34.34
CA GLU A 59 -13.58 4.39 34.16
C GLU A 59 -13.30 5.79 33.58
N SER A 60 -12.20 6.41 33.99
CA SER A 60 -11.75 7.72 33.51
C SER A 60 -11.40 7.75 32.00
N MET A 61 -11.15 6.60 31.39
CA MET A 61 -10.81 6.46 29.96
C MET A 61 -11.94 5.86 29.11
N LYS A 62 -13.15 5.71 29.67
CA LYS A 62 -14.34 5.21 28.95
C LYS A 62 -14.58 5.91 27.60
N PRO A 63 -14.46 7.25 27.46
CA PRO A 63 -14.71 7.91 26.17
C PRO A 63 -13.75 7.50 25.05
N VAL A 64 -12.49 7.18 25.39
CA VAL A 64 -11.42 6.84 24.44
C VAL A 64 -11.48 5.36 24.04
N LYS A 65 -12.05 4.51 24.91
CA LYS A 65 -12.12 3.04 24.75
C LYS A 65 -12.59 2.61 23.36
N SER A 66 -13.64 3.24 22.84
CA SER A 66 -14.22 2.87 21.54
C SER A 66 -13.29 3.21 20.37
N SER A 67 -12.64 4.37 20.36
CA SER A 67 -11.68 4.72 19.29
C SER A 67 -10.42 3.87 19.35
N LEU A 68 -9.95 3.54 20.56
CA LEU A 68 -8.79 2.67 20.75
C LEU A 68 -9.06 1.25 20.26
N LEU A 69 -10.26 0.72 20.55
CA LEU A 69 -10.70 -0.57 20.02
C LEU A 69 -10.83 -0.55 18.49
N ASN A 70 -11.42 0.51 17.93
CA ASN A 70 -11.51 0.69 16.47
C ASN A 70 -10.13 0.65 15.82
N LEU A 71 -9.17 1.42 16.33
CA LEU A 71 -7.80 1.42 15.82
C LEU A 71 -7.16 0.02 15.89
N ASN A 72 -7.31 -0.68 17.02
CA ASN A 72 -6.71 -2.00 17.18
C ASN A 72 -7.31 -3.04 16.21
N ILE A 73 -8.63 -2.99 15.97
CA ILE A 73 -9.29 -3.85 14.98
C ILE A 73 -8.76 -3.56 13.58
N TRP A 74 -8.68 -2.30 13.17
CA TRP A 74 -8.13 -1.93 11.86
C TRP A 74 -6.65 -2.28 11.73
N CYS A 75 -5.87 -2.22 12.81
CA CYS A 75 -4.48 -2.67 12.83
C CYS A 75 -4.36 -4.17 12.55
N ILE A 76 -5.14 -5.01 13.25
CA ILE A 76 -5.18 -6.46 13.03
C ILE A 76 -5.61 -6.78 11.60
N LEU A 77 -6.72 -6.19 11.14
CA LEU A 77 -7.27 -6.42 9.81
C LEU A 77 -6.28 -6.02 8.72
N THR A 78 -5.73 -4.81 8.80
CA THR A 78 -4.79 -4.30 7.79
C THR A 78 -3.50 -5.11 7.79
N GLY A 79 -2.94 -5.45 8.97
CA GLY A 79 -1.76 -6.29 9.07
C GLY A 79 -1.96 -7.67 8.45
N PHE A 80 -3.09 -8.31 8.71
CA PHE A 80 -3.42 -9.61 8.11
C PHE A 80 -3.62 -9.52 6.59
N LEU A 81 -4.40 -8.53 6.12
CA LEU A 81 -4.66 -8.35 4.70
C LEU A 81 -3.38 -8.05 3.92
N LEU A 82 -2.50 -7.18 4.44
CA LEU A 82 -1.22 -6.85 3.80
C LEU A 82 -0.20 -8.00 3.89
N ALA A 83 -0.25 -8.88 4.88
CA ALA A 83 0.71 -9.98 5.00
C ALA A 83 0.33 -11.25 4.22
N PHE A 84 -0.96 -11.50 4.01
CA PHE A 84 -1.44 -12.76 3.43
C PHE A 84 -2.26 -12.60 2.14
N VAL A 85 -3.06 -11.54 2.02
CA VAL A 85 -4.04 -11.40 0.93
C VAL A 85 -3.49 -10.52 -0.20
N LEU A 86 -2.97 -9.34 0.14
CA LEU A 86 -2.59 -8.25 -0.76
C LEU A 86 -1.17 -7.76 -0.43
N THR A 87 -0.16 -8.64 -0.35
CA THR A 87 1.21 -8.24 0.00
C THR A 87 1.82 -7.34 -1.07
N PRO A 88 2.01 -6.03 -0.79
CA PRO A 88 2.43 -5.08 -1.82
C PRO A 88 3.94 -5.11 -2.03
N TYR A 89 4.31 -4.96 -3.30
CA TYR A 89 5.65 -4.68 -3.78
C TYR A 89 5.57 -3.37 -4.52
N SER A 90 5.85 -2.29 -3.81
CA SER A 90 5.80 -0.94 -4.35
C SER A 90 7.19 -0.46 -4.72
N PHE A 91 7.32 0.11 -5.91
CA PHE A 91 8.51 0.79 -6.35
C PHE A 91 8.21 2.29 -6.30
N ILE A 92 9.08 3.05 -5.65
CA ILE A 92 8.85 4.47 -5.38
C ILE A 92 9.45 5.42 -6.44
N PRO A 93 10.49 5.09 -7.25
CA PRO A 93 10.90 6.00 -8.32
C PRO A 93 9.93 5.99 -9.53
N PHE A 94 9.14 4.93 -9.68
CA PHE A 94 8.06 4.82 -10.64
C PHE A 94 6.87 4.29 -9.87
N TYR A 95 5.76 5.04 -9.76
CA TYR A 95 4.54 4.63 -9.05
C TYR A 95 3.96 3.36 -9.69
N ALA A 96 4.58 2.25 -9.39
CA ALA A 96 4.40 0.96 -10.01
C ALA A 96 4.59 -0.09 -8.94
N GLY A 97 3.85 -1.18 -9.06
CA GLY A 97 3.94 -2.24 -8.10
C GLY A 97 3.19 -3.48 -8.54
N PHE A 98 3.31 -4.50 -7.72
CA PHE A 98 2.49 -5.68 -7.82
C PHE A 98 2.14 -6.17 -6.42
N CYS A 99 1.14 -7.02 -6.34
CA CYS A 99 0.74 -7.68 -5.13
C CYS A 99 0.97 -9.19 -5.26
N THR A 100 1.42 -9.80 -4.18
CA THR A 100 1.45 -11.25 -4.03
C THR A 100 0.53 -11.66 -2.88
N GLY A 101 -0.02 -12.87 -2.95
CA GLY A 101 -0.92 -13.37 -1.91
C GLY A 101 -2.15 -14.07 -2.48
N LEU A 102 -3.13 -14.29 -1.60
CA LEU A 102 -4.36 -15.02 -1.94
C LEU A 102 -5.14 -14.33 -3.08
N ALA A 103 -5.18 -13.00 -3.13
CA ALA A 103 -5.90 -12.29 -4.18
C ALA A 103 -5.31 -12.57 -5.59
N THR A 104 -3.98 -12.65 -5.69
CA THR A 104 -3.29 -13.01 -6.94
C THR A 104 -3.55 -14.47 -7.32
N LEU A 105 -3.63 -15.38 -6.36
CA LEU A 105 -3.95 -16.80 -6.61
C LEU A 105 -5.37 -17.00 -7.13
N ILE A 106 -6.33 -16.18 -6.69
CA ILE A 106 -7.72 -16.21 -7.15
C ILE A 106 -7.89 -15.46 -8.50
N GLY A 107 -6.83 -14.84 -9.01
CA GLY A 107 -6.85 -14.16 -10.31
C GLY A 107 -7.43 -12.74 -10.29
N VAL A 108 -7.44 -12.07 -9.13
CA VAL A 108 -7.90 -10.67 -9.04
C VAL A 108 -6.96 -9.77 -9.86
N PRO A 109 -7.49 -8.86 -10.72
CA PRO A 109 -6.66 -7.94 -11.49
C PRO A 109 -5.71 -7.09 -10.64
N MET A 110 -4.46 -6.94 -11.10
CA MET A 110 -3.39 -6.28 -10.32
C MET A 110 -3.72 -4.83 -9.93
N GLY A 111 -4.33 -4.06 -10.84
CA GLY A 111 -4.74 -2.68 -10.56
C GLY A 111 -5.76 -2.59 -9.42
N ILE A 112 -6.70 -3.55 -9.35
CA ILE A 112 -7.70 -3.61 -8.27
C ILE A 112 -7.02 -3.97 -6.94
N GLN A 113 -6.09 -4.92 -6.96
CA GLN A 113 -5.36 -5.31 -5.75
C GLN A 113 -4.57 -4.14 -5.15
N LEU A 114 -3.86 -3.39 -5.99
CA LEU A 114 -3.13 -2.19 -5.56
C LEU A 114 -4.07 -1.09 -5.07
N TYR A 115 -5.17 -0.83 -5.76
CA TYR A 115 -6.19 0.13 -5.32
C TYR A 115 -6.70 -0.20 -3.91
N LEU A 116 -7.11 -1.45 -3.69
CA LEU A 116 -7.57 -1.91 -2.37
C LEU A 116 -6.47 -1.81 -1.31
N ASN A 117 -5.21 -2.07 -1.67
CA ASN A 117 -4.08 -1.95 -0.76
C ASN A 117 -3.89 -0.49 -0.27
N PHE A 118 -3.89 0.46 -1.21
CA PHE A 118 -3.81 1.89 -0.87
C PHE A 118 -5.00 2.32 -0.01
N GLU A 119 -6.21 1.90 -0.37
CA GLU A 119 -7.41 2.27 0.38
C GLU A 119 -7.40 1.72 1.81
N LEU A 120 -7.01 0.46 1.99
CA LEU A 120 -6.87 -0.15 3.33
C LEU A 120 -5.88 0.63 4.19
N THR A 121 -4.76 1.05 3.61
CA THR A 121 -3.76 1.87 4.30
C THR A 121 -4.33 3.22 4.73
N ILE A 122 -5.11 3.88 3.87
CA ILE A 122 -5.76 5.15 4.20
C ILE A 122 -6.82 4.98 5.30
N VAL A 123 -7.65 3.94 5.22
CA VAL A 123 -8.66 3.67 6.26
C VAL A 123 -8.00 3.41 7.63
N PHE A 124 -6.85 2.73 7.64
CA PHE A 124 -6.04 2.58 8.84
C PHE A 124 -5.54 3.95 9.38
N LEU A 125 -5.02 4.83 8.51
CA LEU A 125 -4.63 6.19 8.91
C LEU A 125 -5.82 7.01 9.43
N ILE A 126 -6.99 6.91 8.81
CA ILE A 126 -8.22 7.55 9.29
C ILE A 126 -8.56 7.03 10.70
N SER A 127 -8.38 5.75 10.96
CA SER A 127 -8.60 5.19 12.31
C SER A 127 -7.67 5.78 13.37
N ILE A 128 -6.42 6.09 13.00
CA ILE A 128 -5.48 6.82 13.86
C ILE A 128 -5.98 8.25 14.11
N THR A 129 -6.41 8.95 13.06
CA THR A 129 -6.93 10.33 13.21
C THR A 129 -8.20 10.38 14.08
N ILE A 130 -9.08 9.38 14.01
CA ILE A 130 -10.25 9.25 14.90
C ILE A 130 -9.81 9.12 16.37
N LEU A 131 -8.73 8.38 16.64
CA LEU A 131 -8.20 8.27 18.00
C LEU A 131 -7.67 9.61 18.51
N PHE A 132 -6.87 10.30 17.69
CA PHE A 132 -6.34 11.62 18.05
C PHE A 132 -7.45 12.64 18.26
N GLU A 133 -8.47 12.64 17.39
CA GLU A 133 -9.60 13.56 17.51
C GLU A 133 -10.46 13.26 18.75
N ASN A 134 -10.62 11.99 19.11
CA ASN A 134 -11.31 11.64 20.35
C ASN A 134 -10.52 12.07 21.60
N ARG A 135 -9.18 12.08 21.53
CA ARG A 135 -8.33 12.56 22.62
C ARG A 135 -8.32 14.09 22.69
N SER A 136 -8.22 14.78 21.56
CA SER A 136 -8.23 16.24 21.49
C SER A 136 -9.58 16.82 21.96
N SER A 137 -10.68 16.15 21.64
CA SER A 137 -12.04 16.57 22.03
C SER A 137 -12.32 16.49 23.54
N LEU A 138 -11.50 15.76 24.30
CA LEU A 138 -11.61 15.66 25.76
C LEU A 138 -10.88 16.79 26.50
N ILE A 139 -10.12 17.61 25.79
CA ILE A 139 -9.43 18.76 26.37
C ILE A 139 -10.43 19.90 26.55
N THR A 140 -10.60 20.35 27.80
CA THR A 140 -11.67 21.28 28.22
C THR A 140 -11.68 22.62 27.48
N CYS A 141 -10.54 23.06 26.95
CA CYS A 141 -10.37 24.33 26.24
C CYS A 141 -10.24 24.19 24.71
N ASN A 142 -10.62 23.04 24.13
CA ASN A 142 -10.47 22.83 22.69
C ASN A 142 -11.64 23.42 21.88
N ILE A 143 -11.37 24.51 21.17
CA ILE A 143 -12.33 25.21 20.29
C ILE A 143 -12.66 24.37 19.04
N PHE A 144 -11.75 23.48 18.62
CA PHE A 144 -11.90 22.64 17.42
C PHE A 144 -12.55 21.28 17.69
N ALA A 145 -12.98 21.01 18.93
CA ALA A 145 -13.54 19.71 19.32
C ALA A 145 -14.83 19.37 18.55
N ILE A 146 -14.87 18.19 17.91
CA ILE A 146 -16.09 17.70 17.27
C ILE A 146 -17.02 17.07 18.32
N GLN A 147 -17.86 17.90 18.94
CA GLN A 147 -18.73 17.47 20.05
C GLN A 147 -19.89 16.55 19.63
N LYS A 148 -20.43 16.72 18.41
CA LYS A 148 -21.62 15.96 17.97
C LYS A 148 -21.23 14.67 17.28
N SER A 149 -21.80 13.55 17.75
CA SER A 149 -21.53 12.20 17.22
C SER A 149 -21.84 12.05 15.72
N TRP A 150 -22.90 12.70 15.21
CA TRP A 150 -23.23 12.69 13.79
C TRP A 150 -22.22 13.46 12.93
N LYS A 151 -21.76 14.63 13.39
CA LYS A 151 -20.69 15.39 12.70
C LYS A 151 -19.41 14.57 12.59
N ARG A 152 -19.08 13.80 13.64
CA ARG A 152 -17.93 12.88 13.63
C ARG A 152 -18.11 11.76 12.61
N LYS A 153 -19.28 11.10 12.57
CA LYS A 153 -19.59 10.07 11.56
C LYS A 153 -19.53 10.62 10.14
N PHE A 154 -20.10 11.81 9.93
CA PHE A 154 -20.03 12.51 8.64
C PHE A 154 -18.59 12.82 8.24
N TRP A 155 -17.77 13.34 9.15
CA TRP A 155 -16.36 13.62 8.89
C TRP A 155 -15.59 12.35 8.50
N VAL A 156 -15.80 11.22 9.19
CA VAL A 156 -15.18 9.94 8.82
C VAL A 156 -15.64 9.49 7.43
N ALA A 157 -16.95 9.51 7.17
CA ALA A 157 -17.51 9.11 5.88
C ALA A 157 -17.00 10.00 4.73
N TYR A 158 -16.87 11.30 4.98
CA TYR A 158 -16.33 12.27 4.04
C TYR A 158 -14.86 12.01 3.72
N ASN A 159 -14.03 11.71 4.72
CA ASN A 159 -12.62 11.37 4.50
C ASN A 159 -12.46 10.08 3.69
N ILE A 160 -13.26 9.05 3.98
CA ILE A 160 -13.27 7.80 3.20
C ILE A 160 -13.74 8.06 1.77
N PHE A 161 -14.78 8.88 1.59
CA PHE A 161 -15.27 9.20 0.26
C PHE A 161 -14.23 9.98 -0.57
N ILE A 162 -13.55 10.94 0.04
CA ILE A 162 -12.48 11.68 -0.62
C ILE A 162 -11.30 10.77 -0.96
N SER A 163 -10.87 9.87 -0.06
CA SER A 163 -9.77 8.96 -0.35
C SER A 163 -10.06 8.11 -1.57
N LEU A 164 -11.26 7.53 -1.62
CA LEU A 164 -11.75 6.78 -2.77
C LEU A 164 -11.75 7.62 -4.05
N ALA A 165 -12.28 8.85 -3.98
CA ALA A 165 -12.41 9.74 -5.14
C ALA A 165 -11.05 10.24 -5.67
N VAL A 166 -10.10 10.53 -4.79
CA VAL A 166 -8.75 11.00 -5.17
C VAL A 166 -7.92 9.88 -5.77
N LEU A 167 -8.04 8.66 -5.25
CA LEU A 167 -7.33 7.49 -5.80
C LEU A 167 -7.95 6.97 -7.10
N ALA A 168 -9.28 7.04 -7.24
CA ALA A 168 -10.00 6.51 -8.41
C ALA A 168 -9.41 6.88 -9.78
N PRO A 169 -9.09 8.16 -10.11
CA PRO A 169 -8.60 8.51 -11.46
C PRO A 169 -7.29 7.81 -11.82
N VAL A 170 -6.42 7.54 -10.84
CA VAL A 170 -5.13 6.86 -11.07
C VAL A 170 -5.33 5.42 -11.56
N PHE A 171 -6.39 4.75 -11.08
CA PHE A 171 -6.66 3.35 -11.39
C PHE A 171 -7.73 3.15 -12.47
N LEU A 172 -8.60 4.14 -12.70
CA LEU A 172 -9.61 4.12 -13.77
C LEU A 172 -9.04 4.55 -15.12
N ASN A 173 -8.07 5.47 -15.12
CA ASN A 173 -7.36 5.91 -16.33
C ASN A 173 -5.85 5.64 -16.20
N PRO A 174 -5.42 4.39 -16.01
CA PRO A 174 -4.01 4.08 -15.93
C PRO A 174 -3.34 4.33 -17.29
N PRO A 175 -2.04 4.69 -17.31
CA PRO A 175 -1.31 4.83 -18.56
C PRO A 175 -1.25 3.49 -19.30
N ASP A 176 -1.02 3.55 -20.62
CA ASP A 176 -0.84 2.35 -21.43
C ASP A 176 0.30 1.50 -20.83
N GLN A 177 -0.06 0.34 -20.31
CA GLN A 177 0.86 -0.52 -19.57
C GLN A 177 2.00 -1.03 -20.44
N LYS A 178 1.79 -1.16 -21.76
CA LYS A 178 2.78 -1.68 -22.70
C LYS A 178 3.87 -0.62 -22.95
N ILE A 179 3.44 0.59 -23.32
CA ILE A 179 4.36 1.72 -23.54
C ILE A 179 5.09 2.05 -22.24
N SER A 180 4.37 1.99 -21.12
CA SER A 180 4.94 2.38 -19.84
C SER A 180 6.00 1.40 -19.34
N LYS A 181 5.75 0.09 -19.45
CA LYS A 181 6.76 -0.93 -19.11
C LYS A 181 8.02 -0.79 -19.96
N LEU A 182 7.87 -0.55 -21.26
CA LEU A 182 8.99 -0.31 -22.17
C LEU A 182 9.81 0.92 -21.77
N ALA A 183 9.15 2.01 -21.38
CA ALA A 183 9.84 3.23 -20.98
C ALA A 183 10.64 3.04 -19.67
N ILE A 184 10.08 2.31 -18.69
CA ILE A 184 10.81 1.99 -17.45
C ILE A 184 12.02 1.10 -17.74
N LEU A 185 11.84 0.04 -18.55
CA LEU A 185 12.92 -0.88 -18.93
C LEU A 185 14.08 -0.19 -19.67
N LYS A 186 13.82 0.90 -20.39
CA LYS A 186 14.85 1.71 -21.05
C LYS A 186 15.62 2.61 -20.08
N THR A 187 14.99 2.97 -18.97
CA THR A 187 15.54 3.96 -18.02
C THR A 187 16.35 3.29 -16.92
N GLU A 188 15.85 2.17 -16.38
CA GLU A 188 16.47 1.44 -15.27
C GLU A 188 16.32 -0.07 -15.50
N VAL A 189 17.31 -0.84 -15.04
CA VAL A 189 17.27 -2.31 -15.02
C VAL A 189 16.26 -2.73 -13.96
N PHE A 190 15.02 -2.95 -14.38
CA PHE A 190 13.91 -3.24 -13.48
C PHE A 190 13.61 -4.74 -13.40
N TYR A 191 14.18 -5.42 -12.40
CA TYR A 191 14.09 -6.87 -12.18
C TYR A 191 12.69 -7.45 -12.08
N TRP A 192 11.72 -6.65 -11.65
CA TRP A 192 10.36 -7.09 -11.38
C TRP A 192 9.40 -6.78 -12.52
N ALA A 193 9.87 -6.19 -13.63
CA ALA A 193 9.05 -5.81 -14.78
C ALA A 193 8.24 -6.97 -15.37
N LYS A 194 8.78 -8.18 -15.23
CA LYS A 194 8.21 -9.44 -15.75
C LYS A 194 7.06 -9.97 -14.91
N ASP A 195 6.99 -9.65 -13.61
CA ASP A 195 6.07 -10.27 -12.63
C ASP A 195 4.66 -9.64 -12.62
N GLY A 196 4.17 -9.20 -13.78
CA GLY A 196 2.83 -8.62 -13.89
C GLY A 196 2.68 -7.25 -13.21
N THR A 197 3.79 -6.51 -13.04
CA THR A 197 3.78 -5.14 -12.47
C THR A 197 2.75 -4.27 -13.15
N PHE A 198 1.98 -3.54 -12.34
CA PHE A 198 1.06 -2.53 -12.80
C PHE A 198 1.65 -1.15 -12.54
N ILE A 199 1.61 -0.30 -13.56
CA ILE A 199 2.15 1.06 -13.50
C ILE A 199 0.96 1.99 -13.25
N CYS A 200 0.89 2.54 -12.04
CA CYS A 200 -0.17 3.45 -11.62
C CYS A 200 0.05 4.85 -12.21
N ALA A 201 1.28 5.35 -12.17
CA ALA A 201 1.63 6.63 -12.76
C ALA A 201 3.08 6.66 -13.24
N MET A 202 3.30 7.40 -14.31
CA MET A 202 4.61 7.68 -14.88
C MET A 202 4.93 9.14 -14.60
N ASP A 203 5.81 9.41 -13.65
CA ASP A 203 6.27 10.77 -13.44
C ASP A 203 7.28 11.15 -14.53
N TYR A 204 6.83 12.02 -15.44
CA TYR A 204 7.63 12.53 -16.56
C TYR A 204 8.95 13.17 -16.10
N TYR A 205 8.97 13.83 -14.94
CA TYR A 205 10.17 14.46 -14.42
C TYR A 205 11.19 13.43 -13.91
N LEU A 206 10.74 12.38 -13.22
CA LEU A 206 11.62 11.30 -12.76
C LEU A 206 12.21 10.48 -13.92
N ILE A 207 11.43 10.23 -14.98
CA ILE A 207 11.94 9.61 -16.22
C ILE A 207 13.04 10.49 -16.84
N LYS A 208 12.85 11.82 -16.90
CA LYS A 208 13.84 12.77 -17.43
C LYS A 208 15.13 12.81 -16.60
N TYR A 209 15.04 12.70 -15.27
CA TYR A 209 16.22 12.61 -14.39
C TYR A 209 16.91 11.24 -14.47
N GLY A 210 16.16 10.14 -14.55
CA GLY A 210 16.69 8.78 -14.74
C GLY A 210 17.41 8.61 -16.09
N LEU A 211 16.81 9.09 -17.20
CA LEU A 211 17.44 9.12 -18.52
C LEU A 211 18.75 9.92 -18.51
N ARG A 212 18.80 11.08 -17.84
CA ARG A 212 20.06 11.85 -17.68
C ARG A 212 21.13 11.12 -16.87
N ARG A 213 20.75 10.18 -16.00
CA ARG A 213 21.68 9.38 -15.20
C ARG A 213 22.19 8.19 -16.00
N ALA A 214 21.30 7.50 -16.73
CA ALA A 214 21.61 6.38 -17.61
C ALA A 214 22.48 6.78 -18.82
N VAL A 215 22.34 8.01 -19.33
CA VAL A 215 23.23 8.57 -20.36
C VAL A 215 24.63 8.86 -19.79
N ARG A 216 24.73 9.26 -18.51
CA ARG A 216 26.00 9.64 -17.87
C ARG A 216 26.82 8.46 -17.35
N THR A 217 26.21 7.28 -17.21
CA THR A 217 26.91 6.03 -16.87
C THR A 217 27.40 5.25 -18.10
N LYS A 218 27.18 5.79 -19.31
CA LYS A 218 27.68 5.24 -20.58
C LYS A 218 28.82 6.08 -21.20
N GLU A 219 29.27 7.13 -20.51
CA GLU A 219 30.55 7.83 -20.74
C GLU A 219 31.57 7.34 -19.70
#